data_AF-A0ABD2SSK5-F1
#
_entry.id   AF-A0ABD2SSK5-F1
#
_cell.length_a   1.000
_cell.length_b   1.000
_cell.length_c   1.000
_cell.angle_alpha   90.00
_cell.angle_beta   90.00
_cell.angle_gamma   90.00
#
_symmetry.space_group_name_H-M   'P 1'
#
loop_
_entity.id
_entity.type
_entity.pdbx_description
1 polymer ?
#
loop_
_entity_poly.entity_id
_entity_poly.type
_entity_poly.pdbx_seq_one_letter_code
_entity_poly.pdbx_strand_id
1 'polypeptide(L)'
;MVNGENSEIQSSDKIVLELMDSTDSYLLLMNSLSSSLREGWLELASARHSMGASRISSALFDLKSHSAATTLQLNHQDAGPKSEESHFSLCKWASSESPKSCSEEAKFEEDKLLQKKSNSPKVLNQDGSSNSEVQEEVSEAPEATELPCTVEDQARKERLKSLSMFGVLVCPKLRAAQSSFETALETLVEVVNKRADLLNAYDQMREKMESTTK
;
A
#
# COMPACT_ATOMS: atom_id res chain seq x y z
N MET A 1 46.40 -21.69 -27.14
CA MET A 1 45.10 -22.26 -26.69
C MET A 1 44.78 -21.90 -25.23
N VAL A 2 45.23 -20.76 -24.69
CA VAL A 2 45.11 -20.44 -23.24
C VAL A 2 43.91 -19.51 -22.94
N ASN A 3 43.24 -18.96 -23.96
CA ASN A 3 42.18 -17.95 -23.73
C ASN A 3 40.80 -18.54 -23.38
N GLY A 4 40.56 -19.84 -23.57
CA GLY A 4 39.25 -20.46 -23.32
C GLY A 4 38.98 -20.81 -21.86
N GLU A 5 39.98 -21.33 -21.15
CA GLU A 5 39.85 -21.74 -19.75
C GLU A 5 39.65 -20.52 -18.82
N ASN A 6 40.31 -19.40 -19.14
CA ASN A 6 40.19 -18.17 -18.35
C ASN A 6 38.78 -17.54 -18.45
N SER A 7 38.07 -17.72 -19.57
CA SER A 7 36.70 -17.20 -19.74
C SER A 7 35.63 -18.05 -19.04
N GLU A 8 35.86 -19.36 -18.91
CA GLU A 8 34.94 -20.26 -18.20
C GLU A 8 35.01 -20.06 -16.68
N ILE A 9 36.21 -19.83 -16.14
CA ILE A 9 36.41 -19.50 -14.72
C ILE A 9 35.78 -18.13 -14.40
N GLN A 10 36.01 -17.12 -15.24
CA GLN A 10 35.40 -15.79 -15.03
C GLN A 10 33.87 -15.83 -15.04
N SER A 11 33.27 -16.70 -15.87
CA SER A 11 31.82 -16.85 -15.89
C SER A 11 31.28 -17.66 -14.70
N SER A 12 32.08 -18.50 -14.03
CA SER A 12 31.61 -19.22 -12.82
C SER A 12 31.64 -18.28 -11.63
N ASP A 13 32.72 -17.50 -11.53
CA ASP A 13 32.88 -16.50 -10.48
C ASP A 13 31.75 -15.47 -10.56
N LYS A 14 31.35 -15.07 -11.78
CA LYS A 14 30.20 -14.19 -11.98
C LYS A 14 28.90 -14.79 -11.42
N ILE A 15 28.60 -16.06 -11.68
CA ILE A 15 27.38 -16.72 -11.19
C ILE A 15 27.41 -16.83 -9.67
N VAL A 16 28.57 -17.15 -9.08
CA VAL A 16 28.73 -17.20 -7.62
C VAL A 16 28.50 -15.82 -6.99
N LEU A 17 29.05 -14.76 -7.57
CA LEU A 17 28.82 -13.40 -7.11
C LEU A 17 27.33 -13.01 -7.20
N GLU A 18 26.66 -13.31 -8.31
CA GLU A 18 25.24 -13.03 -8.49
C GLU A 18 24.35 -13.79 -7.50
N LEU A 19 24.72 -15.04 -7.16
CA LEU A 19 24.07 -15.83 -6.12
C LEU A 19 24.27 -15.20 -4.73
N MET A 20 25.50 -14.77 -4.42
CA MET A 20 25.81 -14.12 -3.13
C MET A 20 25.08 -12.78 -2.99
N ASP A 21 25.10 -11.94 -4.02
CA ASP A 21 24.39 -10.65 -4.06
C ASP A 21 22.87 -10.86 -3.94
N SER A 22 22.33 -11.88 -4.60
CA SER A 22 20.91 -12.22 -4.51
C SER A 22 20.52 -12.73 -3.12
N THR A 23 21.40 -13.50 -2.48
CA THR A 23 21.20 -13.99 -1.11
C THR A 23 21.21 -12.84 -0.11
N ASP A 24 22.19 -11.93 -0.21
CA ASP A 24 22.29 -10.77 0.67
C ASP A 24 21.05 -9.87 0.53
N SER A 25 20.67 -9.54 -0.71
CA SER A 25 19.46 -8.76 -1.00
C SER A 25 18.19 -9.40 -0.42
N TYR A 26 18.04 -10.73 -0.57
CA TYR A 26 16.92 -11.48 0.01
C TYR A 26 16.89 -11.38 1.54
N LEU A 27 18.04 -11.53 2.20
CA LEU A 27 18.14 -11.44 3.66
C LEU A 27 17.83 -10.01 4.16
N LEU A 28 18.29 -8.98 3.45
CA LEU A 28 17.95 -7.59 3.76
C LEU A 28 16.44 -7.34 3.65
N LEU A 29 15.80 -7.83 2.58
CA LEU A 29 14.35 -7.74 2.40
C LEU A 29 13.59 -8.49 3.50
N MET A 30 14.02 -9.69 3.88
CA MET A 30 13.42 -10.46 4.98
C MET A 30 13.54 -9.73 6.32
N ASN A 31 14.66 -9.06 6.59
CA ASN A 31 14.84 -8.23 7.78
C ASN A 31 13.93 -7.01 7.77
N SER A 32 13.82 -6.33 6.62
CA SER A 32 12.91 -5.19 6.41
C SER A 32 11.46 -5.61 6.65
N LEU A 33 11.02 -6.70 6.01
CA LEU A 33 9.70 -7.29 6.20
C LEU A 33 9.41 -7.59 7.68
N SER A 34 10.38 -8.20 8.37
CA SER A 34 10.26 -8.49 9.79
C SER A 34 10.17 -7.23 10.64
N SER A 35 10.85 -6.15 10.27
CA SER A 35 10.76 -4.85 10.94
C SER A 35 9.38 -4.24 10.77
N SER A 36 8.88 -4.13 9.54
CA SER A 36 7.55 -3.58 9.24
C SER A 36 6.43 -4.37 9.91
N LEU A 37 6.52 -5.71 9.96
CA LEU A 37 5.57 -6.53 10.69
C LEU A 37 5.59 -6.25 12.20
N ARG A 38 6.78 -6.17 12.82
CA ARG A 38 6.89 -5.87 14.27
C ARG A 38 6.32 -4.50 14.59
N GLU A 39 6.62 -3.49 13.78
CA GLU A 39 6.08 -2.14 13.92
C GLU A 39 4.55 -2.16 13.78
N GLY A 40 4.02 -2.80 12.74
CA GLY A 40 2.58 -2.91 12.53
C GLY A 40 1.84 -3.59 13.69
N TRP A 41 2.38 -4.70 14.21
CA TRP A 41 1.80 -5.38 15.38
C TRP A 41 1.88 -4.54 16.66
N LEU A 42 2.97 -3.82 16.88
CA LEU A 42 3.15 -2.95 18.05
C LEU A 42 2.17 -1.76 18.01
N GLU A 43 2.04 -1.11 16.86
CA GLU A 43 1.14 0.01 16.65
C GLU A 43 -0.32 -0.46 16.75
N LEU A 44 -0.65 -1.66 16.22
CA LEU A 44 -1.97 -2.27 16.38
C LEU A 44 -2.29 -2.57 17.84
N ALA A 45 -1.35 -3.12 18.60
CA ALA A 45 -1.51 -3.37 20.04
C ALA A 45 -1.72 -2.05 20.81
N SER A 46 -0.99 -1.00 20.45
CA SER A 46 -1.14 0.34 21.02
C SER A 46 -2.50 0.96 20.69
N ALA A 47 -2.99 0.76 19.47
CA ALA A 47 -4.33 1.15 19.05
C ALA A 47 -5.41 0.41 19.86
N ARG A 48 -5.28 -0.91 20.03
CA ARG A 48 -6.18 -1.74 20.85
C ARG A 48 -6.24 -1.26 22.30
N HIS A 49 -5.09 -0.95 22.88
CA HIS A 49 -5.01 -0.46 24.26
C HIS A 49 -5.72 0.89 24.44
N SER A 50 -5.50 1.83 23.50
CA SER A 50 -6.09 3.17 23.58
C SER A 50 -7.58 3.22 23.22
N MET A 51 -8.04 2.41 22.25
CA MET A 51 -9.43 2.41 21.77
C MET A 51 -10.33 1.45 22.57
N GLY A 52 -9.74 0.52 23.33
CA GLY A 52 -10.45 -0.55 24.02
C GLY A 52 -10.54 -1.83 23.18
N ALA A 53 -10.41 -2.98 23.85
CA ALA A 53 -10.31 -4.29 23.21
C ALA A 53 -11.57 -4.71 22.41
N SER A 54 -12.74 -4.09 22.67
CA SER A 54 -13.97 -4.35 21.93
C SER A 54 -13.99 -3.71 20.54
N ARG A 55 -13.28 -2.59 20.34
CA ARG A 55 -13.28 -1.82 19.09
C ARG A 55 -12.34 -2.38 18.03
N ILE A 56 -11.31 -3.12 18.45
CA ILE A 56 -10.38 -3.78 17.55
C ILE A 56 -10.33 -5.24 18.01
N SER A 57 -11.27 -6.03 17.49
CA SER A 57 -11.48 -7.42 17.85
C SER A 57 -11.78 -8.23 16.59
N SER A 58 -11.42 -9.51 16.62
CA SER A 58 -11.77 -10.45 15.55
C SER A 58 -13.28 -10.63 15.38
N ALA A 59 -14.08 -10.30 16.40
CA ALA A 59 -15.54 -10.31 16.32
C ALA A 59 -16.12 -9.26 15.34
N LEU A 60 -15.33 -8.27 14.93
CA LEU A 60 -15.73 -7.26 13.94
C LEU A 60 -15.45 -7.71 12.49
N PHE A 61 -14.73 -8.82 12.31
CA PHE A 61 -14.49 -9.34 10.98
C PHE A 61 -15.75 -10.01 10.46
N ASP A 62 -16.29 -9.48 9.35
CA ASP A 62 -17.34 -10.17 8.62
C ASP A 62 -16.74 -11.41 7.99
N LEU A 63 -17.17 -12.60 8.43
CA LEU A 63 -16.72 -13.89 7.89
C LEU A 63 -17.35 -14.21 6.53
N LYS A 64 -18.18 -13.31 5.99
CA LYS A 64 -18.70 -13.42 4.62
C LYS A 64 -17.59 -13.26 3.59
N SER A 65 -17.76 -13.97 2.48
CA SER A 65 -16.91 -13.82 1.30
C SER A 65 -16.97 -12.39 0.78
N HIS A 66 -15.82 -11.77 0.65
CA HIS A 66 -15.65 -10.45 0.05
C HIS A 66 -14.42 -10.45 -0.84
N SER A 67 -14.41 -9.60 -1.87
CA SER A 67 -13.23 -9.42 -2.70
C SER A 67 -12.08 -8.86 -1.87
N ALA A 68 -10.87 -9.38 -2.07
CA ALA A 68 -9.69 -8.82 -1.43
C ALA A 68 -9.45 -7.39 -1.94
N ALA A 69 -9.19 -6.47 -1.01
CA ALA A 69 -8.82 -5.10 -1.36
C ALA A 69 -7.50 -5.06 -2.12
N THR A 70 -6.54 -5.90 -1.73
CA THR A 70 -5.23 -6.00 -2.37
C THR A 70 -5.05 -7.39 -2.96
N THR A 71 -4.62 -7.46 -4.22
CA THR A 71 -4.42 -8.70 -4.96
C THR A 71 -3.00 -8.79 -5.51
N LEU A 72 -2.55 -10.00 -5.80
CA LEU A 72 -1.25 -10.26 -6.43
C LEU A 72 -1.50 -10.62 -7.89
N GLN A 73 -0.83 -9.93 -8.81
CA GLN A 73 -0.82 -10.26 -10.23
C GLN A 73 0.52 -10.90 -10.57
N LEU A 74 0.47 -11.97 -11.35
CA LEU A 74 1.65 -12.62 -11.90
C LEU A 74 1.79 -12.16 -13.35
N ASN A 75 2.92 -11.52 -13.65
CA ASN A 75 3.27 -11.09 -14.99
C ASN A 75 4.21 -12.13 -15.58
N HIS A 76 3.76 -12.86 -16.59
CA HIS A 76 4.64 -13.65 -17.44
C HIS A 76 5.30 -12.70 -18.43
N GLN A 77 6.61 -12.46 -18.31
CA GLN A 77 7.35 -11.87 -19.41
C GLN A 77 7.63 -12.95 -20.46
N ASP A 78 7.15 -12.72 -21.68
CA ASP A 78 7.32 -13.61 -22.82
C ASP A 78 8.77 -13.51 -23.36
N ALA A 79 9.73 -13.94 -22.54
CA ALA A 79 11.17 -13.81 -22.78
C ALA A 79 11.78 -15.09 -23.38
N GLY A 80 11.20 -15.61 -24.46
CA GLY A 80 11.81 -16.69 -25.25
C GLY A 80 12.08 -18.02 -24.51
N PRO A 81 12.60 -19.05 -25.19
CA PRO A 81 12.59 -20.44 -24.70
C PRO A 81 13.58 -20.76 -23.56
N LYS A 82 14.17 -19.79 -22.86
CA LYS A 82 15.23 -20.05 -21.86
C LYS A 82 15.14 -19.34 -20.51
N SER A 83 14.15 -18.49 -20.25
CA SER A 83 13.88 -18.05 -18.87
C SER A 83 12.50 -17.42 -18.78
N GLU A 84 11.52 -18.21 -18.34
CA GLU A 84 10.19 -17.70 -18.01
C GLU A 84 10.28 -16.96 -16.67
N GLU A 85 10.73 -15.71 -16.72
CA GLU A 85 10.88 -14.88 -15.52
C GLU A 85 9.49 -14.39 -15.08
N SER A 86 8.89 -15.16 -14.17
CA SER A 86 7.60 -14.80 -13.56
C SER A 86 7.83 -13.69 -12.54
N HIS A 87 7.28 -12.51 -12.79
CA HIS A 87 7.40 -11.37 -11.89
C HIS A 87 6.05 -11.07 -11.22
N PHE A 88 6.03 -11.02 -9.90
CA PHE A 88 4.84 -10.69 -9.13
C PHE A 88 4.71 -9.17 -8.94
N SER A 89 3.52 -8.64 -9.12
CA SER A 89 3.18 -7.24 -8.83
C SER A 89 1.98 -7.12 -7.91
N LEU A 90 2.05 -6.19 -6.96
CA LEU A 90 0.98 -5.92 -6.02
C LEU A 90 -0.04 -4.94 -6.61
N CYS A 91 -1.32 -5.31 -6.60
CA CYS A 91 -2.41 -4.46 -7.02
C CYS A 91 -3.22 -4.05 -5.79
N LYS A 92 -2.96 -2.82 -5.32
CA LYS A 92 -3.58 -2.26 -4.13
C LYS A 92 -4.97 -1.72 -4.45
N TRP A 93 -5.91 -1.96 -3.54
CA TRP A 93 -7.26 -1.38 -3.53
C TRP A 93 -8.01 -1.53 -4.86
N ALA A 94 -7.92 -2.72 -5.45
CA ALA A 94 -8.32 -3.04 -6.82
C ALA A 94 -9.57 -2.25 -7.26
N SER A 95 -9.35 -1.21 -8.06
CA SER A 95 -10.41 -0.68 -8.92
C SER A 95 -10.71 -1.81 -9.89
N SER A 96 -11.74 -2.60 -9.58
CA SER A 96 -12.28 -3.56 -10.54
C SER A 96 -12.78 -2.75 -11.73
N GLU A 97 -11.98 -2.70 -12.79
CA GLU A 97 -12.43 -2.24 -14.09
C GLU A 97 -13.34 -3.33 -14.67
N SER A 98 -14.53 -3.42 -14.11
CA SER A 98 -15.67 -4.07 -14.76
C SER A 98 -16.50 -2.97 -15.41
N PRO A 99 -16.63 -2.94 -16.75
CA PRO A 99 -17.51 -1.98 -17.38
C PRO A 99 -18.94 -2.52 -17.26
N LYS A 100 -19.63 -2.18 -16.15
CA LYS A 100 -21.09 -1.89 -16.05
C LYS A 100 -21.65 -2.10 -14.64
N SER A 101 -22.23 -1.02 -14.10
CA SER A 101 -23.31 -0.91 -13.09
C SER A 101 -23.06 -1.54 -11.71
N CYS A 102 -23.27 -0.85 -10.59
CA CYS A 102 -24.47 -0.08 -10.28
C CYS A 102 -24.20 1.00 -9.22
N SER A 103 -24.81 2.15 -9.44
CA SER A 103 -25.04 3.21 -8.45
C SER A 103 -25.82 2.64 -7.27
N GLU A 104 -25.41 3.04 -6.07
CA GLU A 104 -26.32 3.48 -5.00
C GLU A 104 -25.50 4.31 -4.00
N GLU A 105 -25.56 5.62 -4.18
CA GLU A 105 -24.98 6.62 -3.30
C GLU A 105 -25.69 6.60 -1.93
N ALA A 106 -25.07 5.98 -0.93
CA ALA A 106 -25.38 6.30 0.46
C ALA A 106 -24.82 7.68 0.79
N LYS A 107 -25.67 8.71 0.67
CA LYS A 107 -25.40 10.08 1.12
C LYS A 107 -25.02 10.10 2.61
N PHE A 108 -23.77 10.42 2.91
CA PHE A 108 -23.39 10.98 4.22
C PHE A 108 -23.18 12.48 4.01
N GLU A 109 -24.24 13.23 4.31
CA GLU A 109 -24.22 14.68 4.52
C GLU A 109 -23.77 14.92 5.96
N GLU A 110 -22.47 15.13 6.17
CA GLU A 110 -21.96 15.83 7.37
C GLU A 110 -20.52 16.30 7.12
N ASP A 111 -20.35 17.31 6.26
CA ASP A 111 -19.09 18.07 6.24
C ASP A 111 -19.32 19.55 5.94
N LYS A 112 -20.02 20.25 6.85
CA LYS A 112 -20.06 21.72 6.91
C LYS A 112 -20.15 22.28 8.34
N LEU A 113 -19.52 21.65 9.35
CA LEU A 113 -19.61 22.17 10.73
C LEU A 113 -18.29 22.33 11.49
N LEU A 114 -17.12 22.23 10.88
CA LEU A 114 -15.85 22.44 11.60
C LEU A 114 -14.88 23.39 10.89
N GLN A 115 -15.37 24.56 10.46
CA GLN A 115 -14.49 25.72 10.25
C GLN A 115 -15.12 26.99 10.81
N LYS A 116 -15.00 27.21 12.12
CA LYS A 116 -15.00 28.57 12.66
C LYS A 116 -14.14 28.69 13.92
N LYS A 117 -12.90 29.12 13.66
CA LYS A 117 -12.04 30.00 14.47
C LYS A 117 -12.28 30.04 15.98
N SER A 118 -11.30 29.50 16.70
CA SER A 118 -10.96 29.93 18.06
C SER A 118 -10.73 31.45 18.10
N ASN A 119 -11.46 32.16 18.97
CA ASN A 119 -11.04 33.41 19.58
C ASN A 119 -11.71 33.50 20.97
N SER A 120 -10.89 33.79 21.99
CA SER A 120 -11.21 33.80 23.42
C SER A 120 -12.29 34.82 23.85
N PRO A 121 -12.85 34.70 25.07
CA PRO A 121 -14.08 35.37 25.48
C PRO A 121 -13.85 36.77 26.06
N LYS A 122 -14.77 37.71 25.81
CA LYS A 122 -14.95 38.89 26.66
C LYS A 122 -16.40 39.38 26.69
N VAL A 123 -16.92 39.43 27.90
CA VAL A 123 -18.23 39.97 28.33
C VAL A 123 -18.22 41.49 28.27
N LEU A 124 -19.26 42.13 27.68
CA LEU A 124 -20.00 43.26 28.28
C LEU A 124 -21.24 43.66 27.46
N ASN A 125 -22.27 44.08 28.17
CA ASN A 125 -23.62 44.45 27.73
C ASN A 125 -23.75 45.86 27.12
N GLN A 126 -24.92 46.07 26.49
CA GLN A 126 -25.71 47.31 26.28
C GLN A 126 -25.63 48.07 24.94
N ASP A 127 -26.82 48.07 24.31
CA ASP A 127 -27.60 49.14 23.66
C ASP A 127 -27.03 49.97 22.49
N GLY A 128 -27.80 50.01 21.38
CA GLY A 128 -27.85 51.16 20.48
C GLY A 128 -27.99 50.88 18.98
N SER A 129 -29.24 50.86 18.50
CA SER A 129 -29.76 51.65 17.35
C SER A 129 -29.16 51.54 15.91
N SER A 130 -30.07 51.12 15.01
CA SER A 130 -30.38 51.65 13.65
C SER A 130 -29.60 51.23 12.40
N ASN A 131 -30.39 50.67 11.46
CA ASN A 131 -30.44 50.80 9.99
C ASN A 131 -29.22 50.45 9.11
N SER A 132 -29.39 49.54 8.14
CA SER A 132 -29.67 49.90 6.74
C SER A 132 -29.66 48.68 5.82
N GLU A 133 -30.50 48.77 4.81
CA GLU A 133 -30.93 47.79 3.80
C GLU A 133 -29.96 47.56 2.62
N VAL A 134 -30.05 46.35 2.05
CA VAL A 134 -29.99 45.96 0.62
C VAL A 134 -28.62 45.91 -0.09
N GLN A 135 -28.25 44.73 -0.60
CA GLN A 135 -28.19 44.41 -2.05
C GLN A 135 -27.81 42.94 -2.30
N GLU A 136 -28.66 42.26 -3.10
CA GLU A 136 -28.32 41.07 -3.88
C GLU A 136 -27.23 41.42 -4.91
N GLU A 137 -26.27 40.53 -5.12
CA GLU A 137 -25.77 40.26 -6.47
C GLU A 137 -25.52 38.76 -6.64
N VAL A 138 -26.20 38.23 -7.65
CA VAL A 138 -26.00 36.94 -8.28
C VAL A 138 -24.71 37.00 -9.09
N SER A 139 -23.83 36.01 -8.93
CA SER A 139 -22.81 35.70 -9.93
C SER A 139 -22.53 34.21 -9.94
N GLU A 140 -22.51 33.70 -11.17
CA GLU A 140 -22.65 32.31 -11.59
C GLU A 140 -21.42 31.44 -11.30
N ALA A 141 -21.64 30.14 -11.39
CA ALA A 141 -20.73 29.03 -11.11
C ALA A 141 -19.38 29.06 -11.85
N PRO A 142 -18.36 28.36 -11.33
CA PRO A 142 -17.42 27.65 -12.16
C PRO A 142 -17.71 26.14 -12.11
N GLU A 143 -17.93 25.59 -13.30
CA GLU A 143 -18.01 24.17 -13.61
C GLU A 143 -16.85 23.40 -12.96
N ALA A 144 -17.19 22.30 -12.30
CA ALA A 144 -16.22 21.35 -11.80
C ALA A 144 -15.56 20.65 -13.00
N THR A 145 -14.36 21.11 -13.36
CA THR A 145 -13.44 20.33 -14.18
C THR A 145 -13.03 19.11 -13.36
N GLU A 146 -13.72 17.99 -13.59
CA GLU A 146 -13.36 16.68 -13.06
C GLU A 146 -11.93 16.33 -13.52
N LEU A 147 -10.98 16.51 -12.61
CA LEU A 147 -9.61 16.04 -12.80
C LEU A 147 -9.62 14.50 -12.70
N PRO A 148 -8.92 13.76 -13.58
CA PRO A 148 -8.78 12.32 -13.44
C PRO A 148 -8.13 12.00 -12.08
N CYS A 149 -8.88 11.38 -11.17
CA CYS A 149 -8.34 10.89 -9.91
C CYS A 149 -7.22 9.88 -10.22
N THR A 150 -6.02 10.14 -9.72
CA THR A 150 -4.91 9.22 -9.91
C THR A 150 -5.17 7.92 -9.14
N VAL A 151 -4.55 6.81 -9.54
CA VAL A 151 -4.66 5.52 -8.83
C VAL A 151 -4.34 5.65 -7.33
N GLU A 152 -3.43 6.56 -6.97
CA GLU A 152 -3.07 6.85 -5.57
C GLU A 152 -4.21 7.56 -4.80
N ASP A 153 -4.98 8.41 -5.47
CA ASP A 153 -6.12 9.10 -4.84
C ASP A 153 -7.24 8.11 -4.51
N GLN A 154 -7.49 7.15 -5.39
CA GLN A 154 -8.45 6.07 -5.14
C GLN A 154 -7.98 5.13 -4.02
N ALA A 155 -6.70 4.75 -4.00
CA ALA A 155 -6.12 3.97 -2.91
C ALA A 155 -6.26 4.69 -1.56
N ARG A 156 -5.97 5.99 -1.51
CA ARG A 156 -6.15 6.80 -0.29
C ARG A 156 -7.61 6.85 0.18
N LYS A 157 -8.56 6.96 -0.74
CA LYS A 157 -9.99 6.96 -0.43
C LYS A 157 -10.44 5.63 0.18
N GLU A 158 -10.06 4.50 -0.42
CA GLU A 158 -10.41 3.18 0.12
C GLU A 158 -9.73 2.88 1.46
N ARG A 159 -8.49 3.38 1.68
CA ARG A 159 -7.85 3.35 3.01
C ARG A 159 -8.70 4.06 4.06
N LEU A 160 -9.14 5.29 3.77
CA LEU A 160 -9.97 6.08 4.69
C LEU A 160 -11.31 5.41 4.97
N LYS A 161 -11.94 4.81 3.95
CA LYS A 161 -13.17 4.04 4.08
C LYS A 161 -12.99 2.79 4.94
N SER A 162 -11.88 2.08 4.80
CA SER A 162 -11.58 0.91 5.63
C SER A 162 -11.35 1.29 7.09
N LEU A 163 -10.72 2.44 7.34
CA LEU A 163 -10.50 2.93 8.71
C LEU A 163 -11.76 3.50 9.37
N SER A 164 -12.70 4.06 8.60
CA SER A 164 -13.91 4.69 9.15
C SER A 164 -14.83 3.70 9.87
N MET A 165 -14.70 2.39 9.61
CA MET A 165 -15.39 1.34 10.36
C MET A 165 -15.06 1.35 11.86
N PHE A 166 -13.94 1.96 12.26
CA PHE A 166 -13.49 2.09 13.64
C PHE A 166 -13.95 3.41 14.31
N GLY A 167 -14.74 4.23 13.61
CA GLY A 167 -15.32 5.48 14.09
C GLY A 167 -14.78 6.73 13.40
N VAL A 168 -15.43 7.87 13.68
CA VAL A 168 -15.12 9.19 13.06
C VAL A 168 -13.70 9.67 13.37
N LEU A 169 -13.18 9.35 14.56
CA LEU A 169 -11.82 9.70 14.98
C LEU A 169 -10.95 8.45 15.04
N VAL A 170 -10.33 8.11 13.91
CA VAL A 170 -9.41 6.97 13.82
C VAL A 170 -8.12 7.26 14.59
N CYS A 171 -7.79 6.38 15.54
CA CYS A 171 -6.57 6.48 16.34
C CYS A 171 -5.33 6.55 15.43
N PRO A 172 -4.38 7.48 15.67
CA PRO A 172 -3.14 7.58 14.89
C PRO A 172 -2.34 6.27 14.87
N LYS A 173 -2.38 5.51 15.98
CA LYS A 173 -1.73 4.19 16.09
C LYS A 173 -2.34 3.15 15.15
N LEU A 174 -3.65 3.21 14.91
CA LEU A 174 -4.31 2.31 13.96
C LEU A 174 -3.93 2.65 12.52
N ARG A 175 -3.81 3.95 12.21
CA ARG A 175 -3.31 4.43 10.91
C ARG A 175 -1.87 4.00 10.66
N ALA A 176 -0.99 4.18 11.65
CA ALA A 176 0.39 3.73 11.58
C ALA A 176 0.47 2.21 11.36
N ALA A 177 -0.33 1.43 12.09
CA ALA A 177 -0.40 -0.02 11.91
C ALA A 177 -0.82 -0.42 10.48
N GLN A 178 -1.84 0.22 9.91
CA GLN A 178 -2.25 -0.01 8.53
C GLN A 178 -1.10 0.26 7.56
N SER A 179 -0.43 1.41 7.68
CA SER A 179 0.72 1.75 6.84
C SER A 179 1.85 0.73 6.95
N SER A 180 2.21 0.30 8.17
CA SER A 180 3.24 -0.73 8.36
C SER A 180 2.88 -2.06 7.72
N PHE A 181 1.61 -2.49 7.78
CA PHE A 181 1.17 -3.72 7.11
C PHE A 181 1.12 -3.58 5.58
N GLU A 182 0.77 -2.41 5.06
CA GLU A 182 0.85 -2.15 3.61
C GLU A 182 2.31 -2.20 3.11
N THR A 183 3.24 -1.54 3.81
CA THR A 183 4.67 -1.65 3.50
C THR A 183 5.15 -3.09 3.60
N ALA A 184 4.71 -3.84 4.62
CA ALA A 184 5.05 -5.26 4.73
C ALA A 184 4.56 -6.08 3.53
N LEU A 185 3.37 -5.79 2.98
CA LEU A 185 2.88 -6.46 1.77
C LEU A 185 3.73 -6.11 0.54
N GLU A 186 4.14 -4.85 0.39
CA GLU A 186 5.04 -4.42 -0.69
C GLU A 186 6.37 -5.15 -0.61
N THR A 187 7.01 -5.13 0.57
CA THR A 187 8.27 -5.84 0.80
C THR A 187 8.12 -7.35 0.62
N LEU A 188 6.97 -7.93 0.97
CA LEU A 188 6.73 -9.36 0.76
C LEU A 188 6.71 -9.73 -0.73
N VAL A 189 6.16 -8.88 -1.60
CA VAL A 189 6.22 -9.10 -3.04
C VAL A 189 7.66 -9.04 -3.55
N GLU A 190 8.44 -8.07 -3.08
CA GLU A 190 9.88 -8.00 -3.38
C GLU A 190 10.64 -9.24 -2.89
N VAL A 191 10.34 -9.75 -1.69
CA VAL A 191 10.90 -11.01 -1.16
C VAL A 191 10.60 -12.18 -2.09
N VAL A 192 9.35 -12.31 -2.56
CA VAL A 192 8.95 -13.41 -3.44
C VAL A 192 9.66 -13.32 -4.78
N ASN A 193 9.72 -12.13 -5.37
CA ASN A 193 10.47 -11.90 -6.62
C ASN A 193 11.95 -12.22 -6.42
N LYS A 194 12.58 -11.69 -5.36
CA LYS A 194 14.00 -11.92 -5.11
C LYS A 194 14.33 -13.38 -4.81
N ARG A 195 13.38 -14.11 -4.20
CA ARG A 195 13.48 -15.55 -4.00
C ARG A 195 13.45 -16.31 -5.34
N ALA A 196 12.67 -15.85 -6.33
CA ALA A 196 12.68 -16.43 -7.66
C ALA A 196 14.06 -16.25 -8.33
N ASP A 197 14.63 -15.04 -8.28
CA ASP A 197 15.98 -14.76 -8.79
C ASP A 197 17.03 -15.66 -8.11
N LEU A 198 16.95 -15.80 -6.79
CA LEU A 198 17.89 -16.61 -6.00
C LEU A 198 17.85 -18.08 -6.43
N LEU A 199 16.65 -18.63 -6.64
CA LEU A 199 16.47 -20.00 -7.11
C LEU A 199 17.01 -20.18 -8.53
N ASN A 200 16.78 -19.20 -9.41
CA ASN A 200 17.32 -19.21 -10.77
C ASN A 200 18.87 -19.17 -10.77
N ALA A 201 19.48 -18.28 -9.99
CA ALA A 201 20.94 -18.20 -9.86
C ALA A 201 21.54 -19.50 -9.30
N TYR A 202 20.86 -20.13 -8.34
CA TYR A 202 21.26 -21.42 -7.78
C TYR A 202 21.19 -22.54 -8.83
N ASP A 203 20.12 -22.59 -9.62
CA ASP A 203 19.95 -23.58 -10.69
C ASP A 203 21.03 -23.42 -11.76
N GLN A 204 21.35 -22.19 -12.18
CA GLN A 204 22.45 -21.90 -13.12
C GLN A 204 23.82 -22.34 -12.57
N MET A 205 24.08 -22.11 -11.28
CA MET A 205 25.31 -22.57 -10.63
C MET A 205 25.40 -24.10 -10.63
N ARG A 206 24.30 -24.79 -10.31
CA ARG A 206 24.22 -26.26 -10.29
C ARG A 206 24.50 -26.85 -11.67
N GLU A 207 23.81 -26.37 -12.71
CA GLU A 207 24.00 -26.83 -14.08
C GLU A 207 25.46 -26.65 -14.54
N LYS A 208 26.07 -25.53 -14.16
CA LYS A 208 27.47 -25.27 -14.50
C LYS A 208 28.42 -26.24 -13.81
N MET A 209 28.23 -26.55 -12.53
CA MET A 209 29.04 -27.56 -11.82
C MET A 209 28.89 -28.97 -12.40
N GLU A 210 27.70 -29.31 -12.87
CA GLU A 210 27.45 -30.60 -13.54
C GLU A 210 28.10 -30.67 -14.93
N SER A 211 28.17 -29.55 -15.65
CA SER A 211 28.84 -29.47 -16.97
C SER A 211 30.36 -29.53 -16.90
N THR A 212 30.99 -29.06 -15.82
CA THR A 212 32.46 -29.12 -15.66
C THR A 212 32.97 -30.47 -15.17
N THR A 213 32.06 -31.35 -14.72
CA THR A 213 32.40 -32.70 -14.22
C THR A 213 32.30 -33.78 -15.33
N LYS A 214 31.74 -33.46 -16.50
CA LYS A 214 31.65 -34.34 -17.67
C LYS A 214 32.76 -34.09 -18.68
#